data_AF-A0A7S4ELR4-F1
#
_entry.id   AF-A0A7S4ELR4-F1
#
_cell.length_a   1.000
_cell.length_b   1.000
_cell.length_c   1.000
_cell.angle_alpha   90.00
_cell.angle_beta   90.00
_cell.angle_gamma   90.00
#
_symmetry.space_group_name_H-M   'P 1'
#
loop_
_entity.id
_entity.type
_entity.pdbx_description
1 polymer ?
#
loop_
_entity_poly.entity_id
_entity_poly.type
_entity_poly.pdbx_seq_one_letter_code
_entity_poly.pdbx_strand_id
1 'polypeptide(L)'
;MNEKFVFQGVGMIFSGGFDSSEWKEPEEERESRFVFIGKNLNHEFLRDGFMACRVTEKLRFAIGDVVEANVGDFAKGKVVKHWDEGNAYRIELDNDQKVNVWAPIDIDVYVRKPR
;
A
#
# COMPACT_ATOMS: atom_id res chain seq x y z
N MET A 1 0.02 3.31 -10.51
CA MET A 1 -0.76 4.55 -10.63
C MET A 1 0.22 5.71 -10.73
N ASN A 2 -0.01 6.61 -11.68
CA ASN A 2 0.85 7.79 -11.87
C ASN A 2 0.25 9.08 -11.28
N GLU A 3 -1.03 9.08 -10.94
CA GLU A 3 -1.73 10.21 -10.35
C GLU A 3 -1.35 10.44 -8.88
N LYS A 4 -1.38 11.70 -8.45
CA LYS A 4 -1.17 12.09 -7.05
C LYS A 4 -2.47 11.91 -6.29
N PHE A 5 -2.40 11.26 -5.13
CA PHE A 5 -3.52 11.25 -4.19
C PHE A 5 -3.45 12.50 -3.32
N VAL A 6 -4.47 13.36 -3.41
CA VAL A 6 -4.56 14.61 -2.65
C VAL A 6 -5.81 14.56 -1.79
N PHE A 7 -5.68 14.94 -0.52
CA PHE A 7 -6.80 15.06 0.39
C PHE A 7 -6.69 16.34 1.22
N GLN A 8 -7.84 16.82 1.67
CA GLN A 8 -7.96 18.00 2.51
C GLN A 8 -9.06 17.81 3.54
N GLY A 9 -8.95 18.53 4.66
CA GLY A 9 -9.98 18.53 5.69
C GLY A 9 -10.09 19.87 6.40
N VAL A 10 -11.31 20.29 6.70
CA VAL A 10 -11.62 21.51 7.47
C VAL A 10 -12.62 21.15 8.56
N GLY A 11 -12.19 21.28 9.82
CA GLY A 11 -12.99 20.85 10.96
C GLY A 11 -13.20 19.34 10.95
N MET A 12 -14.45 18.90 10.73
CA MET A 12 -14.82 17.48 10.66
C MET A 12 -15.09 17.00 9.22
N ILE A 13 -14.96 17.87 8.22
CA ILE A 13 -15.24 17.54 6.83
C ILE A 13 -13.93 17.15 6.16
N PHE A 14 -13.90 15.97 5.55
CA PHE A 14 -12.75 15.44 4.83
C PHE A 14 -13.14 15.07 3.40
N SER A 15 -12.27 15.36 2.45
CA SER A 15 -12.38 14.91 1.07
C SER A 15 -11.00 14.55 0.53
N GLY A 16 -10.95 13.53 -0.34
CA GLY A 16 -9.72 13.11 -0.97
C GLY A 16 -9.99 12.27 -2.20
N GLY A 17 -9.03 12.26 -3.12
CA GLY A 17 -9.09 11.52 -4.35
C GLY A 17 -7.79 11.59 -5.13
N PHE A 18 -7.73 10.85 -6.23
CA PHE A 18 -6.67 11.04 -7.20
C PHE A 18 -6.94 12.35 -7.95
N ASP A 19 -5.95 13.22 -7.94
CA ASP A 19 -5.94 14.45 -8.72
C ASP A 19 -5.43 14.14 -10.14
N SER A 20 -5.84 14.95 -11.12
CA SER A 20 -5.35 14.81 -12.50
C SER A 20 -3.87 15.14 -12.66
N SER A 21 -3.22 15.68 -11.61
CA SER A 21 -1.78 15.87 -11.56
C SER A 21 -1.06 14.54 -11.42
N GLU A 22 -0.33 14.18 -12.48
CA GLU A 22 0.58 13.03 -12.45
C GLU A 22 1.95 13.39 -11.86
N TRP A 23 2.66 12.37 -11.38
CA TRP A 23 4.08 12.46 -11.06
C TRP A 23 4.90 12.62 -12.34
N LYS A 24 5.82 13.60 -12.33
CA LYS A 24 6.76 13.80 -13.44
C LYS A 24 8.01 12.95 -13.22
N GLU A 25 8.11 11.82 -13.89
CA GLU A 25 9.29 10.95 -13.78
C GLU A 25 10.27 11.19 -14.94
N PRO A 26 11.60 11.27 -14.66
CA PRO A 26 12.27 11.10 -13.37
C PRO A 26 12.52 12.40 -12.59
N GLU A 27 12.03 13.56 -13.05
CA GLU A 27 12.41 14.87 -12.49
C GLU A 27 11.84 15.14 -11.08
N GLU A 28 10.74 14.49 -10.72
CA GLU A 28 10.03 14.68 -9.46
C GLU A 28 10.24 13.49 -8.52
N GLU A 29 10.77 13.76 -7.32
CA GLU A 29 10.85 12.77 -6.26
C GLU A 29 9.46 12.45 -5.72
N ARG A 30 9.08 11.16 -5.73
CA ARG A 30 7.83 10.71 -5.14
C ARG A 30 7.91 10.74 -3.61
N GLU A 31 7.28 11.74 -3.02
CA GLU A 31 7.19 11.91 -1.57
C GLU A 31 5.75 12.14 -1.09
N SER A 32 5.48 11.88 0.19
CA SER A 32 4.20 12.20 0.83
C SER A 32 4.38 13.33 1.83
N ARG A 33 3.58 14.38 1.69
CA ARG A 33 3.58 15.55 2.57
C ARG A 33 2.20 15.74 3.19
N PHE A 34 2.14 15.92 4.50
CA PHE A 34 0.90 16.19 5.22
C PHE A 34 1.09 17.40 6.15
N VAL A 35 0.29 18.45 5.92
CA VAL A 35 0.34 19.70 6.68
C VAL A 35 -0.87 19.79 7.61
N PHE A 36 -0.62 19.91 8.92
CA PHE A 36 -1.65 20.13 9.93
C PHE A 36 -1.68 21.61 10.34
N ILE A 37 -2.87 22.21 10.37
CA ILE A 37 -3.07 23.61 10.81
C ILE A 37 -4.13 23.62 11.92
N GLY A 38 -3.78 24.13 13.09
CA GLY A 38 -4.67 24.16 14.25
C GLY A 38 -4.04 24.83 15.47
N LYS A 39 -4.84 25.06 16.52
CA LYS A 39 -4.36 25.60 17.79
C LYS A 39 -4.04 24.45 18.76
N ASN A 40 -2.96 24.58 19.53
CA ASN A 40 -2.54 23.62 20.57
C ASN A 40 -2.41 22.17 20.05
N LEU A 41 -1.88 21.98 18.84
CA LEU A 41 -1.67 20.66 18.28
C LEU A 41 -0.59 19.90 19.05
N ASN A 42 -0.78 18.59 19.25
CA ASN A 42 0.27 17.71 19.72
C ASN A 42 1.15 17.31 18.53
N HIS A 43 2.25 18.03 18.32
CA HIS A 43 3.12 17.85 17.16
C HIS A 43 3.80 16.47 17.13
N GLU A 44 4.21 15.96 18.29
CA GLU A 44 4.88 14.66 18.40
C GLU A 44 3.92 13.53 18.02
N PHE A 45 2.72 13.51 18.60
CA PHE A 45 1.70 12.52 18.27
C PHE A 45 1.35 12.52 16.78
N LEU A 46 1.16 13.70 16.17
CA LEU A 46 0.82 13.81 14.75
C LEU A 46 1.96 13.32 13.85
N ARG A 47 3.20 13.71 14.17
CA ARG A 47 4.37 13.29 13.41
C ARG A 47 4.58 11.78 13.53
N ASP A 48 4.54 11.25 14.74
CA ASP A 48 4.79 9.84 15.00
C ASP A 48 3.69 8.96 14.37
N GLY A 49 2.43 9.41 14.45
CA GLY A 49 1.32 8.76 13.76
C GLY A 49 1.49 8.74 12.24
N PHE A 50 1.93 9.84 11.63
CA PHE A 50 2.19 9.88 10.19
C PHE A 50 3.39 9.00 9.81
N MET A 51 4.47 9.04 10.59
CA MET A 51 5.66 8.23 10.33
C MET A 51 5.43 6.73 10.54
N ALA A 52 4.50 6.34 11.42
CA ALA A 52 4.10 4.94 11.61
C ALA A 52 3.39 4.35 10.37
N CYS A 53 2.81 5.18 9.51
CA CYS A 53 2.23 4.74 8.23
C CYS A 53 3.30 4.49 7.15
N ARG A 54 4.55 4.89 7.38
CA ARG A 54 5.62 4.68 6.43
C ARG A 54 5.86 3.18 6.28
N VAL A 55 5.91 2.71 5.04
CA VAL A 55 6.45 1.40 4.71
C VAL A 55 7.96 1.44 5.00
N THR A 56 8.37 0.96 6.17
CA THR A 56 9.78 0.93 6.61
C THR A 56 10.46 -0.39 6.30
N GLU A 57 9.70 -1.47 6.25
CA GLU A 57 10.25 -2.80 6.06
C GLU A 57 10.18 -3.25 4.61
N LYS A 58 11.21 -4.01 4.22
CA LYS A 58 11.21 -4.72 2.96
C LYS A 58 10.17 -5.83 3.07
N LEU A 59 9.30 -5.93 2.07
CA LEU A 59 8.32 -6.99 1.96
C LEU A 59 8.98 -8.38 2.17
N ARG A 60 8.38 -9.21 3.02
CA ARG A 60 8.88 -10.53 3.44
C ARG A 60 9.14 -11.49 2.29
N PHE A 61 8.36 -11.40 1.20
CA PHE A 61 8.44 -12.30 0.04
C PHE A 61 8.98 -11.58 -1.19
N ALA A 62 9.96 -12.16 -1.88
CA ALA A 62 10.49 -11.61 -3.12
C ALA A 62 9.55 -11.88 -4.31
N ILE A 63 9.70 -11.12 -5.39
CA ILE A 63 9.04 -11.44 -6.67
C ILE A 63 9.55 -12.80 -7.13
N GLY A 64 8.61 -13.72 -7.33
CA GLY A 64 8.85 -15.10 -7.71
C GLY A 64 8.70 -16.11 -6.59
N ASP A 65 8.60 -15.69 -5.34
CA ASP A 65 8.40 -16.59 -4.20
C ASP A 65 7.01 -17.23 -4.26
N VAL A 66 6.94 -18.49 -3.82
CA VAL A 66 5.69 -19.21 -3.64
C VAL A 66 5.13 -18.87 -2.26
N VAL A 67 3.88 -18.45 -2.23
CA VAL A 67 3.14 -18.01 -1.03
C VAL A 67 1.74 -18.61 -1.01
N GLU A 68 1.09 -18.54 0.13
CA GLU A 68 -0.35 -18.78 0.26
C GLU A 68 -1.06 -17.43 0.43
N ALA A 69 -1.93 -17.09 -0.53
CA ALA A 69 -2.78 -15.90 -0.50
C ALA A 69 -4.15 -16.25 0.07
N ASN A 70 -4.69 -15.39 0.93
CA ASN A 70 -6.03 -15.54 1.46
C ASN A 70 -7.06 -14.97 0.49
N VAL A 71 -7.92 -15.83 -0.06
CA VAL A 71 -9.02 -15.48 -0.98
C VAL A 71 -10.40 -15.88 -0.41
N GLY A 72 -10.49 -16.03 0.92
CA GLY A 72 -11.57 -16.71 1.64
C GLY A 72 -11.07 -18.01 2.26
N ASP A 73 -10.27 -18.74 1.49
CA ASP A 73 -9.36 -19.81 1.94
C ASP A 73 -7.94 -19.50 1.46
N PHE A 74 -6.94 -20.15 2.05
CA PHE A 74 -5.55 -19.99 1.61
C PHE A 74 -5.27 -20.80 0.35
N ALA A 75 -4.96 -20.12 -0.74
CA ALA A 75 -4.59 -20.71 -2.02
C ALA A 75 -3.12 -20.46 -2.33
N LYS A 76 -2.42 -21.48 -2.86
CA LYS A 76 -1.02 -21.35 -3.28
C LYS A 76 -0.92 -20.49 -4.54
N GLY A 77 0.11 -19.67 -4.59
CA GLY A 77 0.39 -18.79 -5.72
C GLY A 77 1.81 -18.26 -5.68
N LYS A 78 2.17 -17.48 -6.69
CA LYS A 78 3.49 -16.88 -6.87
C LYS A 78 3.41 -15.37 -6.81
N VAL A 79 4.31 -14.73 -6.07
CA VAL A 79 4.41 -13.27 -6.06
C VAL A 79 4.89 -12.78 -7.42
N VAL A 80 4.13 -11.89 -8.05
CA VAL A 80 4.44 -11.34 -9.37
C VAL A 80 4.94 -9.90 -9.29
N LYS A 81 4.42 -9.12 -8.34
CA LYS A 81 4.82 -7.71 -8.14
C LYS A 81 4.69 -7.29 -6.67
N HIS A 82 5.45 -6.26 -6.34
CA HIS A 82 5.35 -5.50 -5.08
C HIS A 82 4.68 -4.16 -5.33
N TRP A 83 3.93 -3.67 -4.33
CA TRP A 83 3.29 -2.34 -4.36
C TRP A 83 2.47 -2.09 -5.65
N ASP A 84 1.78 -3.13 -6.14
CA ASP A 84 0.94 -3.05 -7.33
C ASP A 84 -0.44 -2.53 -6.93
N GLU A 85 -0.86 -1.41 -7.54
CA GLU A 85 -2.13 -0.74 -7.23
C GLU A 85 -2.31 -0.40 -5.74
N GLY A 86 -1.21 -0.10 -5.03
CA GLY A 86 -1.23 0.22 -3.60
C GLY A 86 -1.30 -1.00 -2.68
N ASN A 87 -1.26 -2.23 -3.22
CA ASN A 87 -1.23 -3.46 -2.45
C ASN A 87 0.21 -3.97 -2.31
N ALA A 88 0.57 -4.43 -1.12
CA ALA A 88 1.89 -4.99 -0.83
C ALA A 88 2.32 -6.04 -1.87
N TYR A 89 1.42 -6.98 -2.23
CA TYR A 89 1.72 -8.03 -3.21
C TYR A 89 0.62 -8.20 -4.25
N ARG A 90 1.02 -8.43 -5.50
CA ARG A 90 0.20 -9.13 -6.49
C ARG A 90 0.67 -10.58 -6.59
N ILE A 91 -0.26 -11.51 -6.41
CA ILE A 91 0.00 -12.95 -6.38
C ILE A 91 -0.81 -13.62 -7.50
N GLU A 92 -0.14 -14.38 -8.35
CA GLU A 92 -0.79 -15.23 -9.35
C GLU A 92 -1.03 -16.61 -8.74
N LEU A 93 -2.29 -17.01 -8.63
CA LEU A 93 -2.67 -18.30 -8.06
C LEU A 93 -2.26 -19.46 -8.98
N ASP A 94 -1.87 -20.58 -8.37
CA ASP A 94 -1.54 -21.82 -9.06
C ASP A 94 -2.81 -22.61 -9.43
N ASN A 95 -3.69 -21.97 -10.20
CA ASN A 95 -4.89 -22.58 -10.77
C ASN A 95 -4.82 -22.52 -12.30
N ASP A 96 -5.64 -23.32 -12.98
CA ASP A 96 -5.66 -23.39 -14.46
C ASP A 96 -5.90 -22.02 -15.13
N GLN A 97 -6.56 -21.10 -14.41
CA GLN A 97 -6.91 -19.77 -14.90
C GLN A 97 -5.87 -18.69 -14.58
N LYS A 98 -4.84 -18.99 -13.78
CA LYS A 98 -3.81 -18.05 -13.32
C LYS A 98 -4.39 -16.74 -12.78
N VAL A 99 -5.39 -16.85 -11.91
CA VAL A 99 -6.09 -15.69 -11.34
C VAL A 99 -5.12 -14.85 -10.53
N ASN A 100 -5.13 -13.53 -10.73
CA ASN A 100 -4.34 -12.60 -9.94
C ASN A 100 -5.16 -12.11 -8.73
N VAL A 101 -4.51 -12.09 -7.57
CA VAL A 101 -5.09 -11.59 -6.32
C VAL A 101 -4.12 -10.64 -5.64
N TRP A 102 -4.66 -9.74 -4.83
CA TRP A 102 -3.89 -8.68 -4.19
C TRP A 102 -3.95 -8.80 -2.67
N ALA A 103 -2.77 -8.83 -2.05
CA ALA A 103 -2.62 -8.76 -0.60
C ALA A 103 -2.35 -7.30 -0.20
N PRO A 104 -3.26 -6.63 0.52
CA PRO A 104 -3.13 -5.19 0.80
C PRO A 104 -1.89 -4.86 1.62
N ILE A 105 -1.62 -5.67 2.64
CA ILE A 105 -0.52 -5.49 3.58
C ILE A 105 0.16 -6.82 3.88
N ASP A 106 1.43 -6.73 4.28
CA ASP A 106 2.28 -7.89 4.52
C ASP A 106 2.11 -8.52 5.91
N ILE A 107 0.96 -9.17 6.12
CA ILE A 107 0.67 -9.92 7.34
C ILE A 107 0.10 -11.29 7.00
N ASP A 108 0.27 -12.26 7.90
CA ASP A 108 -0.13 -13.66 7.70
C ASP A 108 -1.63 -13.87 7.44
N VAL A 109 -2.46 -12.89 7.81
CA VAL A 109 -3.90 -12.88 7.51
C VAL A 109 -4.15 -12.77 6.00
N TYR A 110 -3.30 -12.07 5.25
CA TYR A 110 -3.43 -11.90 3.80
C TYR A 110 -2.49 -12.79 3.01
N VAL A 111 -1.25 -12.96 3.49
CA VAL A 111 -0.21 -13.70 2.78
C VAL A 111 0.77 -14.35 3.74
N ARG A 112 1.06 -15.64 3.53
CA ARG A 112 1.95 -16.41 4.40
C ARG A 112 2.80 -17.39 3.61
N LYS A 113 3.79 -17.99 4.30
CA LYS A 113 4.59 -19.09 3.74
C LYS A 113 3.69 -20.30 3.44
N PRO A 114 3.93 -21.00 2.32
CA PRO A 114 3.19 -22.21 1.99
C PRO A 114 3.45 -23.29 3.04
N ARG A 115 2.39 -24.02 3.40
CA ARG A 115 2.51 -25.23 4.22
C ARG A 115 2.98 -26.43 3.39
#